data_AF-A0AA92HFK0-F1
#
_entry.id   AF-A0AA92HFK0-F1
#
_cell.length_a   1.000
_cell.length_b   1.000
_cell.length_c   1.000
_cell.angle_alpha   90.00
_cell.angle_beta   90.00
_cell.angle_gamma   90.00
#
_symmetry.space_group_name_H-M   'P 1'
#
loop_
_entity.id
_entity.type
_entity.pdbx_description
1 polymer ?
#
loop_
_entity_poly.entity_id
_entity_poly.type
_entity_poly.pdbx_seq_one_letter_code
_entity_poly.pdbx_strand_id
1 'polypeptide(L)' 'MDIASMMNVTQIADAIGRKEIADTVSVRPTAVSNAIARGAFPASWYLSIKVLCEARGLKCETAWFAMVQPSSGKGAAA' A
#
# COMPACT_ATOMS: atom_id res chain seq x y z
N MET A 1 -4.79 11.95 -18.67
CA MET A 1 -3.69 10.97 -18.47
C MET A 1 -3.30 11.04 -17.01
N ASP A 2 -3.79 10.10 -16.20
CA ASP A 2 -3.58 10.06 -14.76
C ASP A 2 -2.12 9.76 -14.41
N ILE A 3 -1.38 10.78 -13.97
CA ILE A 3 0.03 10.67 -13.55
C ILE A 3 0.19 9.67 -12.39
N ALA A 4 -0.83 9.50 -11.56
CA ALA A 4 -0.83 8.54 -10.46
C ALA A 4 -0.70 7.07 -10.92
N SER A 5 -1.16 6.73 -12.13
CA SER A 5 -1.08 5.35 -12.65
C SER A 5 0.33 4.92 -13.04
N MET A 6 1.29 5.84 -13.14
CA MET A 6 2.71 5.56 -13.45
C MET A 6 3.63 5.55 -12.22
N MET A 7 3.09 5.87 -11.04
CA MET A 7 3.88 5.88 -9.81
C MET A 7 4.07 4.45 -9.29
N ASN A 8 5.31 4.14 -8.92
CA ASN A 8 5.66 2.91 -8.20
C ASN A 8 5.69 3.14 -6.69
N VAL A 9 5.88 2.07 -5.92
CA VAL A 9 5.89 2.09 -4.44
C VAL A 9 6.90 3.08 -3.87
N THR A 10 8.06 3.23 -4.51
CA THR A 10 9.07 4.21 -4.09
C THR A 10 8.57 5.64 -4.24
N GLN A 11 7.97 5.98 -5.37
CA GLN A 11 7.47 7.33 -5.66
C GLN A 11 6.30 7.71 -4.74
N ILE A 12 5.34 6.80 -4.51
CA ILE A 12 4.25 7.10 -3.58
C ILE A 12 4.74 7.20 -2.13
N ALA A 13 5.71 6.38 -1.72
CA ALA A 13 6.29 6.47 -0.38
C ALA A 13 7.04 7.78 -0.15
N ASP A 14 7.65 8.33 -1.20
CA ASP A 14 8.29 9.65 -1.17
C ASP A 14 7.26 10.78 -1.09
N ALA A 15 6.20 10.71 -1.91
CA ALA A 15 5.12 11.70 -1.93
C ALA A 15 4.33 11.77 -0.60
N ILE A 16 4.11 10.64 0.06
CA ILE A 16 3.46 10.61 1.38
C ILE A 16 4.46 10.94 2.50
N GLY A 17 5.65 10.36 2.42
CA GLY A 17 6.68 10.40 3.46
C GLY A 17 6.77 9.09 4.24
N ARG A 18 7.96 8.47 4.23
CA ARG A 18 8.20 7.15 4.84
C ARG A 18 7.98 7.11 6.35
N LYS A 19 8.30 8.20 7.06
CA LYS A 19 8.07 8.31 8.52
C LYS A 19 6.58 8.35 8.82
N GLU A 20 5.81 9.09 8.04
CA GLU A 20 4.36 9.21 8.25
C GLU A 20 3.65 7.89 7.94
N ILE A 21 4.05 7.19 6.88
CA ILE A 21 3.58 5.82 6.61
C ILE A 21 3.87 4.93 7.81
N ALA A 22 5.11 4.95 8.31
CA ALA A 22 5.54 4.11 9.43
C ALA A 22 4.72 4.37 10.70
N ASP A 23 4.47 5.64 11.01
CA ASP A 23 3.66 6.06 12.16
C ASP A 23 2.21 5.60 12.01
N THR A 24 1.61 5.86 10.84
CA THR A 24 0.20 5.56 10.53
C THR A 24 -0.09 4.06 10.57
N VAL A 25 0.84 3.23 10.10
CA VAL A 25 0.68 1.76 10.12
C VAL A 25 1.31 1.12 11.37
N SER A 26 1.81 1.93 12.31
CA SER A 26 2.43 1.52 13.58
C SER A 26 3.56 0.50 13.42
N VAL A 27 4.54 0.83 12.56
CA VAL A 27 5.74 0.02 12.33
C VAL A 27 7.00 0.87 12.40
N ARG A 28 8.16 0.20 12.42
CA ARG A 28 9.45 0.90 12.30
C ARG A 28 9.67 1.41 10.87
N PRO A 29 10.36 2.54 10.67
CA PRO A 29 10.71 3.03 9.33
C PRO A 29 11.41 1.99 8.44
N THR A 30 12.19 1.09 9.04
CA THR A 30 12.84 -0.03 8.34
C THR A 30 11.83 -0.97 7.67
N ALA A 31 10.65 -1.21 8.26
CA ALA A 31 9.62 -2.04 7.64
C ALA A 31 9.06 -1.39 6.37
N VAL A 32 8.94 -0.06 6.35
CA VAL A 32 8.56 0.69 5.15
C VAL A 32 9.65 0.58 4.08
N SER A 33 10.92 0.74 4.44
CA SER A 33 12.04 0.53 3.52
C SER A 33 12.07 -0.89 2.94
N ASN A 34 11.78 -1.91 3.76
CA ASN A 34 11.70 -3.30 3.30
C ASN A 34 10.56 -3.52 2.30
N ALA A 35 9.39 -2.91 2.54
CA ALA A 35 8.26 -2.96 1.61
C ALA A 35 8.60 -2.29 0.27
N ILE A 36 9.24 -1.11 0.31
CA ILE A 36 9.71 -0.41 -0.90
C ILE A 36 10.71 -1.27 -1.67
N ALA A 37 11.69 -1.87 -0.99
CA ALA A 37 12.67 -2.75 -1.62
C ALA A 37 12.04 -4.00 -2.25
N ARG A 38 10.93 -4.50 -1.70
CA ARG A 38 10.12 -5.59 -2.27
C ARG A 38 9.22 -5.14 -3.42
N GLY A 39 9.07 -3.83 -3.64
CA GLY A 39 8.22 -3.27 -4.69
C GLY A 39 6.72 -3.31 -4.40
N ALA A 40 6.31 -3.65 -3.16
CA ALA A 40 4.90 -3.73 -2.75
C ALA A 40 4.74 -3.51 -1.23
N PHE A 41 3.70 -2.77 -0.84
CA PHE A 41 3.26 -2.71 0.55
C PHE A 41 2.47 -3.97 0.95
N PRO A 42 2.49 -4.39 2.22
CA PRO A 42 1.54 -5.38 2.74
C PRO A 42 0.08 -4.96 2.48
N ALA A 43 -0.77 -5.89 2.07
CA ALA A 43 -2.20 -5.62 1.85
C ALA A 43 -2.91 -5.03 3.08
N SER A 44 -2.50 -5.44 4.28
CA SER A 44 -3.04 -4.93 5.55
C SER A 44 -2.81 -3.44 5.76
N TRP A 45 -1.88 -2.81 5.04
CA TRP A 45 -1.60 -1.38 5.15
C TRP A 45 -2.51 -0.51 4.25
N TYR A 46 -3.32 -1.13 3.40
CA TYR A 46 -4.10 -0.43 2.37
C TYR A 46 -4.99 0.67 2.91
N LEU A 47 -5.83 0.37 3.91
CA LEU A 47 -6.78 1.36 4.44
C LEU A 47 -6.05 2.56 5.06
N SER A 48 -5.02 2.31 5.85
CA SER A 48 -4.20 3.36 6.45
C SER A 48 -3.51 4.25 5.41
N ILE A 49 -2.87 3.65 4.41
CA ILE A 49 -2.16 4.41 3.37
C ILE A 49 -3.15 5.11 2.43
N LYS A 50 -4.33 4.51 2.17
CA LYS A 50 -5.40 5.14 1.38
C LYS A 50 -5.83 6.47 2.00
N VAL A 51 -6.02 6.53 3.31
CA VAL A 51 -6.35 7.78 4.02
C VAL A 51 -5.28 8.85 3.80
N LEU A 52 -4.00 8.47 3.86
CA LEU A 52 -2.89 9.41 3.61
C LEU A 52 -2.86 9.92 2.17
N CYS A 53 -3.18 9.06 1.20
CA CYS A 53 -3.32 9.45 -0.20
C CYS A 53 -4.49 10.43 -0.39
N GLU A 54 -5.67 10.10 0.15
CA GLU A 54 -6.88 10.92 0.03
C GLU A 54 -6.70 12.30 0.66
N ALA A 55 -6.05 12.37 1.83
CA ALA A 55 -5.70 13.63 2.50
C ALA A 55 -4.80 14.55 1.65
N ARG A 56 -4.12 14.00 0.64
CA ARG A 56 -3.21 14.70 -0.28
C ARG A 56 -3.78 14.86 -1.69
N GLY A 57 -5.01 14.41 -1.93
CA GLY A 57 -5.58 14.36 -3.28
C GLY A 57 -4.88 13.37 -4.22
N LEU A 58 -4.14 12.39 -3.68
CA LEU A 58 -3.49 11.34 -4.44
C LEU A 58 -4.43 10.16 -4.62
N LYS A 59 -4.46 9.58 -5.82
CA LYS A 59 -5.18 8.33 -6.07
C LYS A 59 -4.40 7.15 -5.50
N CYS A 60 -5.02 6.35 -4.64
CA CYS A 60 -4.39 5.17 -4.05
C CYS A 60 -4.66 3.92 -4.88
N GLU A 61 -3.66 3.46 -5.63
CA GLU A 61 -3.78 2.25 -6.46
C GLU A 61 -3.57 0.98 -5.64
N THR A 62 -4.50 0.03 -5.75
CA THR A 62 -4.39 -1.28 -5.09
C THR A 62 -3.19 -2.10 -5.59
N ALA A 63 -2.70 -1.80 -6.80
CA ALA A 63 -1.52 -2.45 -7.40
C ALA A 63 -0.22 -2.18 -6.63
N TRP A 64 -0.17 -1.16 -5.76
CA TRP A 64 0.98 -0.91 -4.88
C TRP A 64 1.04 -1.86 -3.68
N PHE A 65 0.02 -2.68 -3.49
CA PHE A 65 -0.14 -3.55 -2.34
C PHE A 65 -0.11 -5.00 -2.80
N ALA A 66 0.47 -5.87 -1.99
CA ALA A 66 0.49 -7.31 -2.19
C ALA A 66 -0.90 -7.93 -1.90
N MET A 67 -1.92 -7.47 -2.62
CA MET A 67 -3.29 -7.97 -2.54
C MET A 67 -3.34 -9.42 -3.01
N VAL A 68 -4.07 -10.25 -2.28
CA VAL A 68 -4.34 -11.63 -2.65
C VAL A 68 -5.78 -11.75 -3.10
N GLN A 69 -6.03 -12.46 -4.20
CA GLN A 69 -7.39 -12.88 -4.50
C GLN A 69 -7.76 -14.02 -3.55
N PRO A 70 -8.93 -13.97 -2.91
CA PRO A 70 -9.40 -15.12 -2.16
C PRO A 70 -9.49 -16.30 -3.13
N SER A 71 -8.82 -17.41 -2.82
CA SER A 71 -9.02 -18.62 -3.60
C SER A 71 -10.48 -19.04 -3.44
N SER A 72 -11.18 -19.29 -4.54
CA SER A 72 -12.50 -19.93 -4.52
C SER A 72 -12.36 -21.37 -4.02
N GLY A 73 -12.09 -21.52 -2.72
CA GLY A 73 -12.17 -22.78 -2.02
C GLY A 73 -13.63 -23.18 -1.93
N LYS A 74 -14.07 -24.05 -2.84
CA LYS A 74 -15.33 -24.77 -2.74
C LYS A 74 -15.21 -25.76 -1.56
N GLY A 75 -15.24 -25.23 -0.34
CA GLY A 75 -15.37 -26.00 0.89
C GLY A 75 -16.84 -26.36 1.05
N ALA A 76 -17.14 -27.64 0.84
CA ALA A 76 -18.43 -28.22 1.13
C ALA A 76 -18.84 -27.91 2.58
N ALA A 77 -19.91 -27.14 2.74
CA ALA A 77 -20.79 -27.27 3.90
C ALA A 77 -21.89 -28.26 3.48
N ALA A 78 -21.78 -29.49 3.99
CA ALA A 78 -22.82 -30.52 3.95
C ALA A 78 -22.82 -31.20 5.32
#